data_AF-A0A7Y6ZX69-F1
#
_entry.id   AF-A0A7Y6ZX69-F1
#
_cell.length_a   1.000
_cell.length_b   1.000
_cell.length_c   1.000
_cell.angle_alpha   90.00
_cell.angle_beta   90.00
_cell.angle_gamma   90.00
#
_symmetry.space_group_name_H-M   'P 1'
#
loop_
_entity.id
_entity.type
_entity.pdbx_description
1 polymer ?
#
loop_
_entity_poly.entity_id
_entity_poly.type
_entity_poly.pdbx_seq_one_letter_code
_entity_poly.pdbx_strand_id
1 'polypeptide(L)'
;MDELLNGKSIKADFEAQVAAALMIQSNALIPLKLAAKLCGIPKDEILRRVTCGTFPKPRYLSRASQRNREAFYLKDLHDWIKEPHLYHQRGYDG
;
A
#
# COMPACT_ATOMS: atom_id res chain seq x y z
N MET A 1 -49.81 0.17 -8.82
CA MET A 1 -49.10 -0.08 -7.56
C MET A 1 -47.66 -0.34 -7.93
N ASP A 2 -46.80 0.48 -7.36
CA ASP A 2 -45.37 0.62 -7.55
C ASP A 2 -44.57 -0.67 -7.30
N GLU A 3 -43.76 -1.07 -8.27
CA GLU A 3 -42.59 -1.98 -8.17
C GLU A 3 -42.08 -2.12 -9.63
N LEU A 4 -40.96 -1.60 -10.12
CA LEU A 4 -39.64 -1.36 -9.56
C LEU A 4 -38.95 -0.26 -10.40
N LEU A 5 -39.01 0.98 -9.93
CA LEU A 5 -38.03 2.01 -10.31
C LEU A 5 -36.71 1.66 -9.60
N ASN A 6 -35.93 0.71 -10.11
CA ASN A 6 -34.56 0.53 -9.62
C ASN A 6 -33.66 -0.14 -10.66
N GLY A 7 -33.58 0.47 -11.84
CA GLY A 7 -32.55 0.13 -12.84
C GLY A 7 -31.17 0.59 -12.37
N LYS A 8 -30.60 -0.06 -11.35
CA LYS A 8 -29.17 0.06 -11.08
C LYS A 8 -28.43 -0.57 -12.25
N SER A 9 -27.71 0.27 -13.00
CA SER A 9 -26.89 -0.19 -14.12
C SER A 9 -25.89 -1.23 -13.61
N ILE A 10 -26.05 -2.48 -14.03
CA ILE A 10 -25.14 -3.60 -13.69
C ILE A 10 -23.68 -3.22 -13.99
N LYS A 11 -23.46 -2.41 -15.04
CA LYS A 11 -22.15 -1.88 -15.39
C LYS A 11 -21.57 -0.96 -14.30
N ALA A 12 -22.39 -0.07 -13.74
CA ALA A 12 -21.95 0.83 -12.68
C ALA A 12 -21.64 0.08 -11.38
N ASP A 13 -22.45 -0.92 -11.02
CA ASP A 13 -22.18 -1.76 -9.85
C ASP A 13 -20.93 -2.65 -10.05
N PHE A 14 -20.72 -3.19 -11.26
CA PHE A 14 -19.50 -3.93 -11.60
C PHE A 14 -18.26 -3.04 -11.57
N GLU A 15 -18.31 -1.87 -12.19
CA GLU A 15 -17.19 -0.90 -12.17
C GLU A 15 -16.88 -0.44 -10.74
N ALA A 16 -17.90 -0.20 -9.91
CA ALA A 16 -17.72 0.14 -8.50
C ALA A 16 -17.10 -1.01 -7.69
N GLN A 17 -17.54 -2.26 -7.91
CA GLN A 17 -16.98 -3.44 -7.24
C GLN A 17 -15.54 -3.72 -7.66
N VAL A 18 -15.22 -3.60 -8.94
CA VAL A 18 -13.85 -3.74 -9.48
C VAL A 18 -12.97 -2.62 -8.95
N ALA A 19 -13.44 -1.37 -8.99
CA ALA A 19 -12.73 -0.24 -8.42
C ALA A 19 -12.49 -0.42 -6.91
N ALA A 20 -13.49 -0.87 -6.15
CA ALA A 20 -13.35 -1.17 -4.73
C ALA A 20 -12.35 -2.31 -4.49
N ALA A 21 -12.37 -3.39 -5.27
CA ALA A 21 -11.43 -4.50 -5.15
C ALA A 21 -9.98 -4.06 -5.46
N LEU A 22 -9.78 -3.24 -6.50
CA LEU A 22 -8.49 -2.65 -6.85
C LEU A 22 -8.02 -1.62 -5.81
N MET A 23 -8.94 -0.85 -5.21
CA MET A 23 -8.67 0.07 -4.10
C MET A 23 -8.31 -0.68 -2.81
N ILE A 24 -8.97 -1.80 -2.53
CA ILE A 24 -8.65 -2.71 -1.41
C ILE A 24 -7.28 -3.35 -1.63
N GLN A 25 -6.95 -3.74 -2.86
CA GLN A 25 -5.62 -4.26 -3.20
C GLN A 25 -4.53 -3.18 -3.06
N SER A 26 -4.76 -1.96 -3.56
CA SER A 26 -3.77 -0.87 -3.51
C SER A 26 -3.56 -0.29 -2.10
N ASN A 27 -4.59 -0.31 -1.25
CA ASN A 27 -4.50 0.07 0.17
C ASN A 27 -4.18 -1.12 1.10
N ALA A 28 -3.88 -2.30 0.56
CA ALA A 28 -3.45 -3.43 1.37
C ALA A 28 -2.13 -3.12 2.09
N LEU A 29 -2.07 -3.44 3.38
CA LEU A 29 -0.85 -3.32 4.18
C LEU A 29 -0.02 -4.60 4.04
N ILE A 30 1.17 -4.43 3.48
CA ILE A 30 2.14 -5.47 3.17
C ILE A 30 3.21 -5.52 4.27
N PRO A 31 3.31 -6.60 5.06
CA PRO A 31 4.33 -6.72 6.09
C PRO A 31 5.75 -6.68 5.51
N LEU A 32 6.74 -6.19 6.27
CA LEU A 32 8.15 -6.08 5.86
C LEU A 32 8.71 -7.36 5.20
N LYS A 33 8.36 -8.55 5.73
CA LYS A 33 8.83 -9.82 5.15
C LYS A 33 8.32 -10.04 3.72
N LEU A 34 7.08 -9.62 3.43
CA LEU A 34 6.51 -9.70 2.09
C LEU A 34 7.02 -8.56 1.21
N ALA A 35 7.18 -7.34 1.75
CA ALA A 35 7.77 -6.21 1.04
C ALA A 35 9.20 -6.54 0.55
N ALA A 36 10.03 -7.17 1.39
CA ALA A 36 11.37 -7.64 1.00
C ALA A 36 11.35 -8.60 -0.19
N LYS A 37 10.37 -9.51 -0.23
CA LYS A 37 10.19 -10.44 -1.36
C LYS A 37 9.75 -9.71 -2.63
N LEU A 38 8.79 -8.79 -2.51
CA LEU A 38 8.25 -8.04 -3.66
C LEU A 38 9.29 -7.09 -4.27
N CYS A 39 10.11 -6.46 -3.43
CA CYS A 39 11.12 -5.49 -3.86
C CYS A 39 12.45 -6.15 -4.25
N GLY A 40 12.63 -7.46 -4.02
CA GLY A 40 13.85 -8.17 -4.34
C GLY A 40 15.08 -7.74 -3.53
N ILE A 41 14.89 -7.10 -2.37
CA ILE A 41 15.97 -6.58 -1.51
C ILE A 41 15.85 -7.08 -0.07
N PRO A 42 16.99 -7.21 0.67
CA PRO A 42 16.98 -7.63 2.06
C PRO A 42 16.17 -6.68 2.96
N LYS A 43 15.65 -7.21 4.08
CA LYS A 43 14.92 -6.39 5.06
C LYS A 43 15.76 -5.25 5.61
N ASP A 44 17.04 -5.50 5.90
CA ASP A 44 17.94 -4.49 6.45
C ASP A 44 18.19 -3.35 5.45
N GLU A 45 18.20 -3.66 4.15
CA GLU A 45 18.30 -2.65 3.09
C GLU A 45 17.01 -1.83 3.00
N ILE A 46 15.83 -2.45 3.15
CA ILE A 46 14.57 -1.70 3.28
C ILE A 46 14.64 -0.74 4.47
N LEU A 47 15.04 -1.21 5.66
CA LEU A 47 15.12 -0.38 6.86
C LEU A 47 16.13 0.77 6.71
N ARG A 48 17.28 0.50 6.07
CA ARG A 48 18.27 1.52 5.73
C ARG A 48 17.66 2.59 4.82
N ARG A 49 16.99 2.18 3.74
CA ARG A 49 16.37 3.12 2.80
C ARG A 49 15.19 3.88 3.40
N VAL A 50 14.41 3.27 4.29
CA VAL A 50 13.37 3.97 5.07
C VAL A 50 14.00 5.09 5.89
N THR A 51 15.09 4.81 6.62
CA THR A 51 15.83 5.81 7.40
C THR A 51 16.41 6.91 6.51
N CYS A 52 16.89 6.57 5.31
CA CYS A 52 17.40 7.53 4.34
C CYS A 52 16.31 8.25 3.51
N GLY A 53 15.02 8.01 3.78
CA GLY A 53 13.92 8.62 3.02
C GLY A 53 13.81 8.15 1.55
N THR A 54 14.47 7.06 1.16
CA THR A 54 14.50 6.51 -0.21
C THR A 54 13.66 5.22 -0.37
N PHE A 55 12.72 5.00 0.56
CA PHE A 55 11.75 3.91 0.54
C PHE A 55 10.41 4.35 1.13
N PRO A 56 9.28 3.70 0.80
CA PRO A 56 7.98 3.94 1.43
C PRO A 56 8.00 4.00 2.96
N LYS A 57 7.20 4.91 3.53
CA LYS A 57 7.10 5.07 4.99
C LYS A 57 6.33 3.90 5.60
N PRO A 58 6.88 3.23 6.63
CA PRO A 58 6.18 2.13 7.29
C PRO A 58 4.97 2.64 8.08
N ARG A 59 3.95 1.79 8.13
CA ARG A 59 2.80 1.87 9.04
C ARG A 59 3.00 0.83 10.13
N TYR A 60 2.81 1.26 11.38
CA TYR A 60 2.93 0.40 12.55
C TYR A 60 1.55 -0.14 12.93
N LEU A 61 1.40 -1.47 12.91
CA LEU A 61 0.11 -2.13 13.17
C LEU A 61 -0.26 -2.17 14.67
N SER A 62 0.63 -1.82 15.60
CA SER A 62 0.34 -1.76 17.04
C SER A 62 1.16 -0.68 17.76
N ARG A 63 0.54 0.00 18.73
CA ARG A 63 1.18 1.00 19.61
C ARG A 63 1.99 0.40 20.76
N ALA A 64 1.66 -0.82 21.18
CA ALA A 64 2.37 -1.49 22.26
C ALA A 64 3.60 -2.21 21.69
N SER A 65 4.76 -1.88 22.27
CA SER A 65 6.06 -2.52 22.09
C SER A 65 5.97 -4.00 21.72
N GLN A 66 6.39 -4.34 20.50
CA GLN A 66 7.50 -5.27 20.25
C GLN A 66 7.77 -5.38 18.75
N ARG A 67 9.04 -5.20 18.41
CA ARG A 67 9.75 -5.50 17.15
C ARG A 67 8.89 -6.10 16.01
N ASN A 68 8.92 -5.44 14.86
CA ASN A 68 8.69 -6.04 13.53
C ASN A 68 7.24 -6.17 13.04
N ARG A 69 6.41 -5.12 13.18
CA ARG A 69 5.15 -5.03 12.42
C ARG A 69 5.09 -3.78 11.55
N GLU A 70 6.21 -3.42 10.94
CA GLU A 70 6.24 -2.48 9.83
C GLU A 70 5.49 -3.11 8.65
N ALA A 71 4.48 -2.40 8.18
CA ALA A 71 3.76 -2.72 6.98
C ALA A 71 3.75 -1.52 6.04
N PHE A 72 3.66 -1.76 4.75
CA PHE A 72 3.72 -0.73 3.71
C PHE A 72 2.46 -0.83 2.87
N TYR A 73 1.94 0.30 2.38
CA TYR A 73 0.86 0.21 1.40
C TYR A 73 1.40 -0.40 0.11
N LEU A 74 0.64 -1.33 -0.48
CA LEU A 74 1.02 -1.97 -1.73
C LEU A 74 1.26 -0.93 -2.85
N LYS A 75 0.44 0.13 -2.90
CA LYS A 75 0.63 1.22 -3.87
C LYS A 75 2.00 1.89 -3.73
N ASP A 76 2.45 2.17 -2.51
CA ASP A 76 3.71 2.87 -2.27
C ASP A 76 4.90 1.97 -2.65
N LEU A 77 4.79 0.66 -2.38
CA LEU A 77 5.77 -0.33 -2.82
C LEU A 77 5.81 -0.42 -4.36
N HIS A 78 4.65 -0.43 -5.02
CA HIS A 78 4.57 -0.48 -6.47
C HIS A 78 5.19 0.77 -7.13
N ASP A 79 4.91 1.95 -6.59
CA ASP A 79 5.51 3.21 -7.06
C ASP A 79 7.02 3.22 -6.86
N TRP A 80 7.50 2.70 -5.73
CA TRP A 80 8.93 2.50 -5.51
C TRP A 80 9.55 1.52 -6.51
N ILE A 81 8.91 0.37 -6.78
CA ILE A 81 9.42 -0.67 -7.70
C ILE A 81 9.57 -0.13 -9.13
N LYS A 82 8.67 0.75 -9.58
CA LYS A 82 8.75 1.37 -10.90
C LYS A 82 10.03 2.18 -11.07
N GLU A 83 10.36 3.02 -10.09
CA GLU A 83 11.50 3.95 -10.18
C GLU A 83 12.27 4.08 -8.84
N PRO A 84 12.99 3.02 -8.39
CA PRO A 84 13.61 2.99 -7.06
C PRO A 84 14.68 4.05 -6.81
N HIS A 85 15.29 4.55 -7.88
CA HIS A 85 16.39 5.52 -7.85
C HIS A 85 15.90 6.98 -7.80
N LEU A 86 14.65 7.23 -8.19
CA LEU A 86 14.01 8.54 -8.11
C LEU A 86 13.11 8.67 -6.87
N TYR A 87 12.89 7.58 -6.15
CA TYR A 87 12.02 7.59 -4.99
C TYR A 87 12.64 8.40 -3.84
N HIS A 88 11.93 9.43 -3.41
CA HIS A 88 12.24 10.20 -2.22
C HIS A 88 10.94 10.48 -1.46
N GLN A 89 10.94 10.27 -0.14
CA GLN A 89 9.80 10.63 0.69
C GLN A 89 9.59 12.16 0.63
N ARG A 90 8.45 12.60 0.13
CA ARG A 90 8.04 14.01 0.24
C ARG A 90 7.70 14.32 1.70
N GLY A 91 8.42 15.26 2.30
CA GLY A 91 8.11 15.83 3.62
C GLY A 91 8.60 14.97 4.78
N TYR A 92 9.83 15.24 5.21
CA TYR A 92 10.37 14.80 6.50
C TYR A 92 10.72 16.07 7.28
N ASP A 93 9.70 16.76 7.79
CA ASP A 93 9.90 17.67 8.93
C ASP A 93 9.89 16.74 10.15
N GLY A 94 11.07 16.63 10.79
CA GLY A 94 11.32 15.77 11.94
C GLY A 94 10.46 16.11 13.15
#